data_AF-A0A9D4HVJ2-F1
#
_entry.id   AF-A0A9D4HVJ2-F1
#
_cell.length_a   1.000
_cell.length_b   1.000
_cell.length_c   1.000
_cell.angle_alpha   90.00
_cell.angle_beta   90.00
_cell.angle_gamma   90.00
#
_symmetry.space_group_name_H-M   'P 1'
#
loop_
_entity.id
_entity.type
_entity.pdbx_description
1 polymer ?
#
loop_
_entity_poly.entity_id
_entity_poly.type
_entity_poly.pdbx_seq_one_letter_code
_entity_poly.pdbx_strand_id
1 'polypeptide(L)'
;MLWNKPIHKDTMFEDKSGKRLPALKVLSLAIRYMSTDVVSIMKSQSSKLTPQDINWVLTIPALCDDSAKLFMSLAAQEGGLLMKNCAILLTSAAATIYCRYVIPKGYTLTGGTTYRAGQKYIVLEADTEETYINLHEMYSENKLQELYKATDGTCLWTMVENSFLDFLADLIGKEAIHHFKDIEREDYMELLHDFEIKSTAVDLNTLATVRLPIALIDQVNDEKGQSMKDIISKSQHAKHVKLNGEKLRLDGSLFRSIFKQSIDKIKNILSAVLRTPEARGCETILGVGRYFECSIPMEAVRKEFSGMNIIVPAEAELAAVRGAVLFGHRPLEVVDLKKPDVSNVPDLDSLASDDASSYDHGDSSTIEAELKEMNDLLKCKRCKQRRVALTFLPCGHCITCEKCGLEVRSCPMCPAAGSNVQGTIKTLFTSNSVSFGS
;
A
#
# COMPACT_ATOMS: atom_id res chain seq x y z
N MET A 1 -8.90 7.94 -3.84
CA MET A 1 -8.25 7.11 -2.81
C MET A 1 -8.61 7.63 -1.44
N LEU A 2 -8.87 6.72 -0.50
CA LEU A 2 -9.33 7.03 0.86
C LEU A 2 -8.33 7.87 1.67
N TRP A 3 -7.04 7.66 1.44
CA TRP A 3 -5.96 8.22 2.26
C TRP A 3 -5.43 9.56 1.77
N ASN A 4 -5.88 10.03 0.60
CA ASN A 4 -5.51 11.33 0.04
C ASN A 4 -6.30 12.49 0.65
N LYS A 5 -7.26 12.19 1.53
CA LYS A 5 -8.05 13.18 2.27
C LYS A 5 -8.05 12.80 3.75
N PRO A 6 -8.16 13.78 4.66
CA PRO A 6 -8.40 13.51 6.07
C PRO A 6 -9.57 12.55 6.24
N ILE A 7 -9.34 11.44 6.95
CA ILE A 7 -10.35 10.43 7.24
C ILE A 7 -10.94 10.66 8.62
N HIS A 8 -12.27 10.63 8.70
CA HIS A 8 -13.05 10.93 9.89
C HIS A 8 -14.09 9.83 10.11
N LYS A 9 -14.66 9.74 11.32
CA LYS A 9 -15.68 8.73 11.65
C LYS A 9 -16.89 8.76 10.71
N ASP A 10 -17.24 9.96 10.24
CA ASP A 10 -18.37 10.20 9.34
C ASP A 10 -17.98 10.13 7.86
N THR A 11 -16.74 9.75 7.54
CA THR A 11 -16.32 9.51 6.16
C THR A 11 -17.21 8.44 5.53
N MET A 12 -17.77 8.76 4.37
CA MET A 12 -18.63 7.86 3.60
C MET A 12 -17.88 7.38 2.36
N PHE A 13 -17.93 6.09 2.08
CA PHE A 13 -17.64 5.57 0.74
C PHE A 13 -18.86 5.74 -0.14
N GLU A 14 -18.61 6.10 -1.39
CA GLU A 14 -19.62 6.15 -2.45
C GLU A 14 -19.27 5.09 -3.49
N ASP A 15 -20.24 4.25 -3.85
CA ASP A 15 -20.07 3.29 -4.93
C ASP A 15 -20.34 3.94 -6.30
N LYS A 16 -20.07 3.20 -7.38
CA LYS A 16 -20.28 3.68 -8.76
C LYS A 16 -21.75 4.01 -9.10
N SER A 17 -22.71 3.60 -8.26
CA SER A 17 -24.13 3.91 -8.41
C SER A 17 -24.56 5.15 -7.60
N GLY A 18 -23.62 5.80 -6.91
CA GLY A 18 -23.86 6.94 -6.03
C GLY A 18 -24.39 6.56 -4.65
N LYS A 19 -24.47 5.26 -4.32
CA LYS A 19 -24.91 4.83 -2.99
C LYS A 19 -23.77 4.99 -1.99
N ARG A 20 -24.11 5.47 -0.80
CA ARG A 20 -23.12 5.82 0.23
C ARG A 20 -23.24 4.91 1.46
N LEU A 21 -22.11 4.48 1.98
CA LEU A 21 -22.01 3.73 3.24
C LEU A 21 -20.90 4.33 4.12
N PRO A 22 -21.03 4.31 5.46
CA PRO A 22 -19.95 4.74 6.34
C PRO A 22 -18.69 3.90 6.09
N ALA A 23 -17.56 4.56 5.83
CA ALA A 23 -16.28 3.91 5.57
C ALA A 23 -15.87 2.99 6.73
N LEU A 24 -16.11 3.44 7.97
CA LEU A 24 -15.82 2.67 9.19
C LEU A 24 -16.60 1.36 9.21
N LYS A 25 -17.86 1.39 8.77
CA LYS A 25 -18.72 0.21 8.70
C LYS A 25 -18.24 -0.78 7.65
N VAL A 26 -17.85 -0.30 6.48
CA VAL A 26 -17.35 -1.14 5.38
C VAL A 26 -16.05 -1.82 5.81
N LEU A 27 -15.09 -1.07 6.34
CA LEU A 27 -13.81 -1.62 6.79
C LEU A 27 -13.98 -2.58 7.99
N SER A 28 -14.86 -2.28 8.95
CA SER A 28 -15.10 -3.17 10.08
C SER A 28 -15.74 -4.50 9.67
N LEU A 29 -16.65 -4.47 8.69
CA LEU A 29 -17.23 -5.69 8.11
C LEU A 29 -16.18 -6.52 7.36
N ALA A 30 -15.30 -5.88 6.57
CA ALA A 30 -14.21 -6.56 5.87
C ALA A 30 -13.24 -7.23 6.86
N ILE A 31 -12.81 -6.50 7.90
CA ILE A 31 -11.95 -7.04 8.96
C ILE A 31 -12.63 -8.21 9.67
N ARG A 32 -13.92 -8.09 10.00
CA ARG A 32 -14.68 -9.17 10.63
C ARG A 32 -14.74 -10.42 9.75
N TYR A 33 -15.01 -10.24 8.46
CA TYR A 33 -15.07 -11.35 7.51
C TYR A 33 -13.74 -12.09 7.45
N MET A 34 -12.63 -11.39 7.18
CA MET A 34 -11.29 -11.98 7.08
C MET A 34 -10.87 -12.66 8.39
N SER A 35 -11.09 -12.00 9.53
CA SER A 35 -10.71 -12.57 10.83
C SER A 35 -11.54 -13.78 11.23
N THR A 36 -12.83 -13.79 10.90
CA THR A 36 -13.71 -14.95 11.14
C THR A 36 -13.26 -16.14 10.30
N ASP A 37 -12.90 -15.92 9.04
CA ASP A 37 -12.42 -16.97 8.14
C ASP A 37 -11.11 -17.59 8.64
N VAL A 38 -10.12 -16.77 9.00
CA VAL A 38 -8.85 -17.23 9.60
C VAL A 38 -9.09 -18.01 10.90
N VAL A 39 -9.99 -17.55 11.78
CA VAL A 39 -10.33 -18.28 13.01
C VAL A 39 -11.00 -19.62 12.69
N SER A 40 -11.82 -19.69 11.65
CA SER A 40 -12.44 -20.94 11.19
C SER A 40 -11.39 -21.95 10.71
N ILE A 41 -10.45 -21.50 9.86
CA ILE A 41 -9.33 -22.31 9.37
C ILE A 41 -8.45 -22.79 10.54
N MET A 42 -8.16 -21.90 11.50
CA MET A 42 -7.34 -22.25 12.66
C MET A 42 -8.02 -23.32 13.53
N LYS A 43 -9.33 -23.21 13.77
CA LYS A 43 -10.10 -24.19 14.55
C LYS A 43 -10.20 -25.55 13.86
N SER A 44 -10.23 -25.58 12.53
CA SER A 44 -10.24 -26.85 11.78
C SER A 44 -8.89 -27.57 11.86
N GLN A 45 -7.79 -26.82 12.05
CA GLN A 45 -6.44 -27.38 12.23
C GLN A 45 -6.13 -27.76 13.69
N SER A 46 -6.65 -27.02 14.67
CA SER A 46 -6.44 -27.31 16.08
C SER A 46 -7.56 -26.74 16.96
N SER A 47 -8.24 -27.62 17.71
CA SER A 47 -9.27 -27.23 18.67
C SER A 47 -8.75 -26.54 19.93
N LYS A 48 -7.42 -26.53 20.14
CA LYS A 48 -6.77 -25.91 21.31
C LYS A 48 -6.53 -24.41 21.12
N LEU A 49 -6.50 -23.92 19.88
CA LEU A 49 -6.22 -22.53 19.59
C LEU A 49 -7.49 -21.69 19.77
N THR A 50 -7.36 -20.61 20.53
CA THR A 50 -8.43 -19.65 20.78
C THR A 50 -8.15 -18.35 20.02
N PRO A 51 -9.17 -17.51 19.77
CA PRO A 51 -8.94 -16.19 19.18
C PRO A 51 -8.00 -15.29 19.99
N GLN A 52 -7.76 -15.59 21.27
CA GLN A 52 -6.84 -14.85 22.13
C GLN A 52 -5.37 -15.20 21.89
N ASP A 53 -5.11 -16.32 21.20
CA ASP A 53 -3.76 -16.78 20.85
C ASP A 53 -3.28 -16.16 19.52
N ILE A 54 -4.14 -15.40 18.83
CA ILE A 54 -3.81 -14.74 17.57
C ILE A 54 -3.35 -13.31 17.85
N ASN A 55 -2.21 -12.93 17.27
CA ASN A 55 -1.80 -11.53 17.13
C ASN A 55 -2.14 -11.05 15.72
N TRP A 56 -3.04 -10.08 15.63
CA TRP A 56 -3.43 -9.43 14.39
C TRP A 56 -2.49 -8.28 14.09
N VAL A 57 -2.06 -8.17 12.84
CA VAL A 57 -1.30 -7.03 12.34
C VAL A 57 -2.03 -6.53 11.11
N LEU A 58 -2.63 -5.35 11.20
CA LEU A 58 -3.29 -4.69 10.08
C LEU A 58 -2.31 -3.72 9.44
N THR A 59 -2.05 -3.93 8.16
CA THR A 59 -1.19 -3.03 7.40
C THR A 59 -1.98 -1.84 6.87
N ILE A 60 -1.33 -0.69 6.79
CA ILE A 60 -1.86 0.53 6.16
C ILE A 60 -0.80 1.13 5.23
N PRO A 61 -1.20 1.84 4.15
CA PRO A 61 -0.25 2.50 3.27
C PRO A 61 0.70 3.45 4.01
N ALA A 62 1.92 3.60 3.53
CA ALA A 62 2.93 4.45 4.19
C ALA A 62 2.57 5.95 4.20
N LEU A 63 1.69 6.37 3.29
CA LEU A 63 1.19 7.74 3.23
C LEU A 63 0.26 8.08 4.40
N CYS A 64 -0.36 7.07 5.01
CA CYS A 64 -1.28 7.24 6.11
C CYS A 64 -0.65 7.95 7.31
N ASP A 65 -1.42 8.84 7.92
CA ASP A 65 -1.04 9.56 9.13
C ASP A 65 -1.62 8.92 10.40
N ASP A 66 -1.43 9.59 11.55
CA ASP A 66 -1.97 9.16 12.83
C ASP A 66 -3.50 9.03 12.83
N SER A 67 -4.21 9.84 12.03
CA SER A 67 -5.68 9.79 11.93
C SER A 67 -6.12 8.52 11.22
N ALA A 68 -5.44 8.15 10.14
CA ALA A 68 -5.67 6.88 9.44
C ALA A 68 -5.37 5.66 10.33
N LYS A 69 -4.28 5.69 11.11
CA LYS A 69 -3.96 4.65 12.11
C LYS A 69 -5.06 4.49 13.15
N LEU A 70 -5.57 5.61 13.66
CA LEU A 70 -6.68 5.61 14.61
C LEU A 70 -7.95 5.07 13.98
N PHE A 71 -8.28 5.50 12.75
CA PHE A 71 -9.46 5.05 12.04
C PHE A 71 -9.45 3.53 11.81
N MET A 72 -8.31 2.99 11.37
CA MET A 72 -8.14 1.54 11.20
C MET A 72 -8.20 0.78 12.52
N SER A 73 -7.70 1.37 13.61
CA SER A 73 -7.85 0.79 14.95
C SER A 73 -9.31 0.72 15.40
N LEU A 74 -10.10 1.77 15.11
CA LEU A 74 -11.54 1.77 15.37
C LEU A 74 -12.26 0.72 14.51
N ALA A 75 -11.92 0.62 13.22
CA ALA A 75 -12.48 -0.38 12.33
C ALA A 75 -12.17 -1.80 12.81
N ALA A 76 -10.95 -2.05 13.28
CA ALA A 76 -10.54 -3.32 13.86
C ALA A 76 -11.36 -3.69 15.10
N GLN A 77 -11.53 -2.73 16.00
CA GLN A 77 -12.33 -2.90 17.21
C GLN A 77 -13.79 -3.19 16.88
N GLU A 78 -14.41 -2.43 15.97
CA GLU A 78 -15.78 -2.69 15.50
C GLU A 78 -15.88 -4.03 14.76
N GLY A 79 -14.83 -4.44 14.07
CA GLY A 79 -14.72 -5.73 13.41
C GLY A 79 -14.72 -6.91 14.39
N GLY A 80 -14.44 -6.66 15.68
CA GLY A 80 -14.41 -7.67 16.74
C GLY A 80 -13.01 -8.11 17.14
N LEU A 81 -11.96 -7.41 16.70
CA LEU A 81 -10.58 -7.70 17.12
C LEU A 81 -10.32 -7.17 18.53
N LEU A 82 -9.59 -7.95 19.32
CA LEU A 82 -9.11 -7.51 20.63
C LEU A 82 -7.90 -6.60 20.45
N MET A 83 -8.03 -5.32 20.79
CA MET A 83 -6.95 -4.34 20.58
C MET A 83 -5.65 -4.64 21.33
N LYS A 84 -5.70 -5.44 22.40
CA LYS A 84 -4.48 -5.94 23.08
C LYS A 84 -3.64 -6.90 22.23
N ASN A 85 -4.25 -7.51 21.22
CA ASN A 85 -3.69 -8.48 20.29
C ASN A 85 -3.73 -7.93 18.85
N CYS A 86 -3.84 -6.60 18.67
CA CYS A 86 -3.92 -5.98 17.35
C CYS A 86 -2.92 -4.84 17.24
N ALA A 87 -2.08 -4.87 16.21
CA ALA A 87 -1.14 -3.81 15.87
C ALA A 87 -1.47 -3.23 14.48
N ILE A 88 -1.20 -1.94 14.32
CA ILE A 88 -1.24 -1.27 13.01
C ILE A 88 0.20 -1.06 12.55
N LEU A 89 0.52 -1.42 11.31
CA LEU A 89 1.87 -1.33 10.76
C LEU A 89 1.85 -0.69 9.37
N LEU A 90 2.81 0.17 9.06
CA LEU A 90 2.96 0.67 7.69
C LEU A 90 3.36 -0.49 6.78
N THR A 91 2.77 -0.58 5.59
CA THR A 91 3.14 -1.57 4.57
C THR A 91 4.63 -1.51 4.24
N SER A 92 5.19 -0.30 4.11
CA SER A 92 6.62 -0.08 3.87
C SER A 92 7.50 -0.66 4.99
N ALA A 93 7.10 -0.46 6.25
CA ALA A 93 7.81 -0.98 7.41
C ALA A 93 7.74 -2.52 7.43
N ALA A 94 6.56 -3.08 7.17
CA ALA A 94 6.34 -4.52 7.04
C ALA A 94 7.22 -5.12 5.93
N ALA A 95 7.22 -4.51 4.74
CA ALA A 95 8.06 -4.91 3.63
C ALA A 95 9.55 -4.88 3.96
N THR A 96 10.01 -3.86 4.68
CA THR A 96 11.41 -3.76 5.15
C THR A 96 11.78 -4.91 6.08
N ILE A 97 10.90 -5.22 7.03
CA ILE A 97 11.06 -6.35 7.96
C ILE A 97 11.21 -7.64 7.17
N TYR A 98 10.28 -7.91 6.26
CA TYR A 98 10.30 -9.12 5.43
C TYR A 98 11.59 -9.24 4.61
N CYS A 99 11.95 -8.20 3.88
CA CYS A 99 13.16 -8.21 3.07
C CYS A 99 14.39 -8.47 3.95
N ARG A 100 14.52 -7.81 5.10
CA ARG A 100 15.62 -8.08 6.06
C ARG A 100 15.72 -9.53 6.51
N TYR A 101 14.58 -10.22 6.66
CA TYR A 101 14.54 -11.62 7.09
C TYR A 101 14.82 -12.62 5.97
N VAL A 102 14.46 -12.31 4.72
CA VAL A 102 14.61 -13.21 3.57
C VAL A 102 15.96 -13.06 2.87
N ILE A 103 16.54 -11.84 2.85
CA ILE A 103 17.86 -11.57 2.27
C ILE A 103 18.96 -12.53 2.81
N PRO A 104 19.01 -12.90 4.10
CA PRO A 104 20.05 -13.79 4.61
C PRO A 104 19.87 -15.29 4.27
N LYS A 105 18.75 -15.72 3.65
CA LYS A 105 18.37 -17.15 3.60
C LYS A 105 18.24 -17.82 2.22
N GLY A 106 18.48 -17.15 1.09
CA GLY A 106 18.41 -17.90 -0.18
C GLY A 106 18.31 -17.17 -1.52
N TYR A 107 18.68 -15.90 -1.63
CA TYR A 107 19.04 -15.32 -2.94
C TYR A 107 20.56 -15.22 -3.01
N THR A 108 21.14 -15.51 -4.17
CA THR A 108 22.58 -15.58 -4.45
C THR A 108 23.32 -14.28 -4.13
N LEU A 109 23.62 -14.07 -2.86
CA LEU A 109 24.70 -13.22 -2.37
C LEU A 109 25.35 -13.94 -1.19
N THR A 110 26.58 -14.37 -1.41
CA THR A 110 27.51 -14.78 -0.35
C THR A 110 27.59 -13.68 0.71
N GLY A 111 26.99 -13.93 1.88
CA GLY A 111 27.08 -13.04 3.04
C GLY A 111 25.71 -12.73 3.62
N GLY A 112 25.29 -13.50 4.62
CA GLY A 112 24.16 -13.11 5.46
C GLY A 112 24.46 -11.74 6.07
N THR A 113 23.73 -10.71 5.69
CA THR A 113 23.89 -9.40 6.31
C THR A 113 23.21 -9.44 7.67
N THR A 114 24.03 -9.74 8.67
CA THR A 114 23.82 -9.34 10.06
C THR A 114 23.34 -7.89 10.08
N TYR A 115 22.32 -7.61 10.90
CA TYR A 115 21.86 -6.25 11.17
C TYR A 115 23.05 -5.29 11.35
N ARG A 116 22.99 -4.12 10.69
CA ARG A 116 23.96 -3.04 10.89
C ARG A 116 23.21 -1.80 11.38
N ALA A 117 23.62 -1.27 12.53
CA ALA A 117 23.14 0.01 13.03
C ALA A 117 23.39 1.11 11.99
N GLY A 118 22.39 1.94 11.74
CA GLY A 118 22.45 3.02 10.76
C GLY A 118 22.27 2.58 9.30
N GLN A 119 21.99 1.30 9.04
CA GLN A 119 21.71 0.84 7.68
C GLN A 119 20.40 1.44 7.18
N LYS A 120 20.46 2.05 5.98
CA LYS A 120 19.32 2.69 5.33
C LYS A 120 18.79 1.86 4.16
N TYR A 121 17.48 1.95 3.96
CA TYR A 121 16.75 1.26 2.89
C TYR A 121 15.78 2.22 2.23
N ILE A 122 15.89 2.38 0.92
CA ILE A 122 14.80 2.96 0.13
C ILE A 122 13.80 1.85 -0.12
N VAL A 123 12.56 2.01 0.33
CA VAL A 123 11.45 1.12 0.04
C VAL A 123 10.61 1.78 -1.03
N LEU A 124 10.61 1.17 -2.21
CA LEU A 124 9.82 1.57 -3.34
C LEU A 124 8.63 0.62 -3.42
N GLU A 125 7.48 1.13 -3.04
CA GLU A 125 6.24 0.38 -2.97
C GLU A 125 5.33 0.83 -4.11
N ALA A 126 5.07 -0.08 -5.05
CA ALA A 126 4.30 0.19 -6.25
C ALA A 126 3.30 -0.95 -6.49
N ASP A 127 2.04 -0.67 -6.19
CA ASP A 127 0.91 -1.58 -6.42
C ASP A 127 0.07 -1.08 -7.61
N THR A 128 -1.09 -1.70 -7.82
CA THR A 128 -2.00 -1.36 -8.93
C THR A 128 -2.72 -0.03 -8.73
N GLU A 129 -2.80 0.46 -7.49
CA GLU A 129 -3.53 1.69 -7.15
C GLU A 129 -2.60 2.85 -6.78
N GLU A 130 -1.47 2.59 -6.12
CA GLU A 130 -0.63 3.64 -5.55
C GLU A 130 0.87 3.34 -5.72
N THR A 131 1.67 4.38 -5.82
CA THR A 131 3.13 4.28 -5.71
C THR A 131 3.66 5.32 -4.73
N TYR A 132 4.52 4.87 -3.83
CA TYR A 132 5.23 5.75 -2.91
C TYR A 132 6.61 5.21 -2.55
N ILE A 133 7.46 6.13 -2.11
CA ILE A 133 8.82 5.83 -1.66
C ILE A 133 8.97 6.20 -0.21
N ASN A 134 9.55 5.30 0.57
CA ASN A 134 9.94 5.55 1.95
C ASN A 134 11.44 5.32 2.11
N LEU A 135 12.07 6.05 3.01
CA LEU A 135 13.42 5.79 3.46
C LEU A 135 13.36 5.36 4.90
N HIS A 136 13.88 4.17 5.19
CA HIS A 136 13.98 3.66 6.54
C HIS A 136 15.44 3.57 6.98
N GLU A 137 15.66 3.73 8.28
CA GLU A 137 16.93 3.48 8.95
C GLU A 137 16.74 2.48 10.09
N MET A 138 17.65 1.52 10.17
CA MET A 138 17.76 0.62 11.30
C MET A 138 18.56 1.28 12.42
N TYR A 139 17.86 1.96 13.33
CA TYR A 139 18.50 2.60 14.49
C TYR A 139 19.12 1.57 15.44
N SER A 140 18.36 0.53 15.79
CA SER A 140 18.82 -0.62 16.59
C SER A 140 18.33 -1.93 15.96
N GLU A 141 18.79 -3.11 16.42
CA GLU A 141 18.34 -4.40 15.88
C GLU A 141 16.79 -4.53 15.89
N ASN A 142 16.19 -3.94 16.93
CA ASN A 142 14.76 -3.95 17.23
C ASN A 142 14.10 -2.57 17.03
N LYS A 143 14.72 -1.63 16.30
CA LYS A 143 14.15 -0.31 16.07
C LYS A 143 14.34 0.16 14.63
N LEU A 144 13.23 0.29 13.91
CA LEU A 144 13.13 0.85 12.57
C LEU A 144 12.59 2.27 12.66
N GLN A 145 13.22 3.20 11.94
CA GLN A 145 12.78 4.58 11.87
C GLN A 145 12.53 4.99 10.43
N GLU A 146 11.38 5.62 10.17
CA GLU A 146 11.10 6.30 8.91
C GLU A 146 11.76 7.69 8.90
N LEU A 147 12.57 7.94 7.87
CA LEU A 147 13.34 9.17 7.70
C LEU A 147 12.76 10.10 6.66
N TYR A 148 12.10 9.54 5.66
CA TYR A 148 11.58 10.27 4.51
C TYR A 148 10.44 9.47 3.90
N LYS A 149 9.43 10.18 3.39
CA LYS A 149 8.39 9.59 2.56
C LYS A 149 7.99 10.56 1.45
N ALA A 150 7.73 10.02 0.27
CA ALA A 150 7.28 10.80 -0.88
C ALA A 150 6.34 10.01 -1.78
N THR A 151 5.41 10.73 -2.37
CA THR A 151 4.60 10.32 -3.51
C THR A 151 4.32 11.58 -4.31
N ASP A 152 4.10 11.43 -5.61
CA ASP A 152 3.54 12.49 -6.45
C ASP A 152 2.11 12.14 -6.92
N GLY A 153 1.48 11.15 -6.27
CA GLY A 153 0.14 10.66 -6.62
C GLY A 153 0.11 9.78 -7.87
N THR A 154 1.24 9.57 -8.55
CA THR A 154 1.29 8.70 -9.73
C THR A 154 1.21 7.23 -9.30
N CYS A 155 0.36 6.45 -9.97
CA CYS A 155 0.43 4.99 -9.94
C CYS A 155 1.21 4.48 -11.15
N LEU A 156 2.38 3.84 -10.91
CA LEU A 156 3.21 3.33 -12.00
C LEU A 156 2.53 2.24 -12.82
N TRP A 157 1.70 1.40 -12.18
CA TRP A 157 0.96 0.35 -12.89
C TRP A 157 -0.10 0.94 -13.81
N THR A 158 -0.88 1.94 -13.35
CA THR A 158 -1.85 2.64 -14.20
C THR A 158 -1.19 3.29 -15.42
N MET A 159 0.06 3.78 -15.31
CA MET A 159 0.80 4.26 -16.48
C MET A 159 1.07 3.14 -17.51
N VAL A 160 1.38 1.93 -17.06
CA VAL A 160 1.58 0.77 -17.93
C VAL A 160 0.26 0.39 -18.60
N GLU A 161 -0.84 0.31 -17.84
CA GLU A 161 -2.17 0.02 -18.37
C GLU A 161 -2.60 1.04 -19.42
N ASN A 162 -2.43 2.33 -19.13
CA ASN A 162 -2.74 3.39 -20.10
C ASN A 162 -1.87 3.26 -21.36
N SER A 163 -0.57 3.00 -21.23
CA SER A 163 0.29 2.78 -22.40
C SER A 163 -0.11 1.53 -23.20
N PHE A 164 -0.65 0.50 -22.55
CA PHE A 164 -1.18 -0.69 -23.23
C PHE A 164 -2.49 -0.37 -23.97
N LEU A 165 -3.39 0.38 -23.34
CA LEU A 165 -4.64 0.84 -23.95
C LEU A 165 -4.39 1.79 -25.13
N ASP A 166 -3.42 2.71 -25.01
CA ASP A 166 -2.99 3.57 -26.10
C ASP A 166 -2.45 2.76 -27.28
N PHE A 167 -1.65 1.72 -26.99
CA PHE A 167 -1.18 0.79 -28.01
C PHE A 167 -2.33 0.05 -28.72
N LEU A 168 -3.34 -0.43 -27.97
CA LEU A 168 -4.53 -1.03 -28.58
C LEU A 168 -5.30 0.01 -29.40
N ALA A 169 -5.46 1.23 -28.89
CA ALA A 169 -6.12 2.30 -29.61
C ALA A 169 -5.40 2.66 -30.92
N ASP A 170 -4.08 2.57 -30.98
CA ASP A 170 -3.30 2.75 -32.22
C ASP A 170 -3.54 1.62 -33.23
N LEU A 171 -3.91 0.42 -32.77
CA LEU A 171 -4.24 -0.71 -33.65
C LEU A 171 -5.68 -0.67 -34.17
N ILE A 172 -6.65 -0.39 -33.30
CA ILE A 172 -8.08 -0.60 -33.58
C ILE A 172 -8.92 0.69 -33.50
N GLY A 173 -8.31 1.80 -33.08
CA GLY A 173 -8.93 3.11 -32.95
C GLY A 173 -9.38 3.43 -31.51
N LYS A 174 -9.23 4.70 -31.11
CA LYS A 174 -9.61 5.20 -29.77
C LYS A 174 -11.09 4.99 -29.45
N GLU A 175 -11.97 5.23 -30.43
CA GLU A 175 -13.41 5.07 -30.26
C GLU A 175 -13.79 3.64 -29.88
N ALA A 176 -13.12 2.62 -30.46
CA ALA A 176 -13.39 1.23 -30.13
C ALA A 176 -13.07 0.92 -28.66
N ILE A 177 -11.95 1.45 -28.15
CA ILE A 177 -11.55 1.28 -26.74
C ILE A 177 -12.50 2.02 -25.80
N HIS A 178 -12.90 3.25 -26.13
CA HIS A 178 -13.86 4.00 -25.32
C HIS A 178 -15.22 3.29 -25.24
N HIS A 179 -15.73 2.86 -26.40
CA HIS A 179 -17.00 2.13 -26.47
C HIS A 179 -16.95 0.82 -25.68
N PHE A 180 -15.85 0.07 -25.81
CA PHE A 180 -15.63 -1.18 -25.07
C PHE A 180 -15.59 -0.96 -23.55
N LYS A 181 -14.92 0.11 -23.10
CA LYS A 181 -14.84 0.47 -21.68
C LYS A 181 -16.20 0.84 -21.07
N ASP A 182 -17.04 1.52 -21.84
CA ASP A 182 -18.32 2.05 -21.37
C ASP A 182 -19.45 1.01 -21.43
N ILE A 183 -19.46 0.15 -22.45
CA ILE A 183 -20.52 -0.86 -22.63
C ILE A 183 -20.12 -2.20 -22.00
N GLU A 184 -18.96 -2.74 -22.35
CA GLU A 184 -18.51 -4.08 -21.95
C GLU A 184 -17.52 -4.02 -20.78
N ARG A 185 -17.94 -3.34 -19.70
CA ARG A 185 -17.05 -3.03 -18.57
C ARG A 185 -16.44 -4.28 -17.92
N GLU A 186 -17.16 -5.39 -17.87
CA GLU A 186 -16.66 -6.64 -17.28
C GLU A 186 -15.51 -7.22 -18.12
N ASP A 187 -15.71 -7.38 -19.43
CA ASP A 187 -14.67 -7.79 -20.36
C ASP A 187 -13.49 -6.80 -20.40
N TYR A 188 -13.73 -5.49 -20.25
CA TYR A 188 -12.68 -4.48 -20.13
C TYR A 188 -11.80 -4.72 -18.89
N MET A 189 -12.40 -5.04 -17.75
CA MET A 189 -11.64 -5.37 -16.54
C MET A 189 -10.89 -6.71 -16.70
N GLU A 190 -11.49 -7.69 -17.37
CA GLU A 190 -10.82 -8.97 -17.68
C GLU A 190 -9.60 -8.75 -18.60
N LEU A 191 -9.70 -7.89 -19.61
CA LEU A 191 -8.58 -7.52 -20.49
C LEU A 191 -7.38 -6.98 -19.70
N LEU A 192 -7.62 -6.01 -18.80
CA LEU A 192 -6.57 -5.42 -17.98
C LEU A 192 -5.96 -6.45 -17.03
N HIS A 193 -6.79 -7.29 -16.43
CA HIS A 193 -6.33 -8.36 -15.55
C HIS A 193 -5.49 -9.43 -16.29
N ASP A 194 -5.91 -9.82 -17.50
CA ASP A 194 -5.14 -10.75 -18.33
C ASP A 194 -3.80 -10.13 -18.75
N PHE A 195 -3.79 -8.85 -19.12
CA PHE A 195 -2.56 -8.12 -19.41
C PHE A 195 -1.61 -8.08 -18.19
N GLU A 196 -2.14 -7.86 -17.00
CA GLU A 196 -1.42 -7.87 -15.74
C GLU A 196 -0.76 -9.22 -15.47
N ILE A 197 -1.53 -10.32 -15.50
CA ILE A 197 -1.01 -11.69 -15.29
C ILE A 197 0.07 -12.01 -16.32
N LYS A 198 -0.11 -11.61 -17.58
CA LYS A 198 0.88 -11.89 -18.62
C LYS A 198 2.15 -11.10 -18.39
N SER A 199 2.06 -9.86 -17.93
CA SER A 199 3.20 -9.00 -17.64
C SER A 199 4.15 -9.58 -16.59
N THR A 200 3.64 -10.35 -15.63
CA THR A 200 4.47 -11.02 -14.59
C THR A 200 5.06 -12.35 -15.08
N ALA A 201 4.49 -12.96 -16.11
CA ALA A 201 4.91 -14.25 -16.65
C ALA A 201 5.78 -14.17 -17.92
N VAL A 202 6.10 -12.97 -18.43
CA VAL A 202 6.83 -12.82 -19.70
C VAL A 202 8.28 -13.30 -19.59
N ASP A 203 8.62 -14.34 -20.35
CA ASP A 203 10.01 -14.59 -20.73
C ASP A 203 10.41 -13.57 -21.80
N LEU A 204 11.32 -12.72 -21.36
CA LEU A 204 11.85 -11.53 -22.01
C LEU A 204 12.56 -11.78 -23.35
N ASN A 205 12.83 -13.04 -23.69
CA ASN A 205 13.46 -13.43 -24.94
C ASN A 205 12.47 -13.89 -26.02
N THR A 206 11.15 -13.79 -25.77
CA THR A 206 10.12 -14.39 -26.63
C THR A 206 8.96 -13.43 -26.98
N LEU A 207 7.89 -14.00 -27.56
CA LEU A 207 6.63 -13.31 -27.88
C LEU A 207 5.75 -13.19 -26.64
N ALA A 208 5.36 -11.97 -26.27
CA ALA A 208 4.32 -11.75 -25.28
C ALA A 208 2.96 -12.09 -25.90
N THR A 209 2.09 -12.78 -25.15
CA THR A 209 0.74 -13.11 -25.60
C THR A 209 -0.27 -12.59 -24.59
N VAL A 210 -1.09 -11.63 -25.00
CA VAL A 210 -2.22 -11.10 -24.23
C VAL A 210 -3.50 -11.64 -24.85
N ARG A 211 -4.48 -12.01 -24.02
CA ARG A 211 -5.79 -12.42 -24.50
C ARG A 211 -6.67 -11.18 -24.66
N LEU A 212 -7.35 -11.06 -25.79
CA LEU A 212 -8.37 -10.06 -26.03
C LEU A 212 -9.75 -10.70 -25.82
N PRO A 213 -10.65 -10.03 -25.10
CA PRO A 213 -12.04 -10.47 -24.99
C PRO A 213 -12.70 -10.61 -26.36
N ILE A 214 -13.53 -11.64 -26.51
CA ILE A 214 -14.26 -11.89 -27.77
C ILE A 214 -15.18 -10.70 -28.09
N ALA A 215 -15.81 -10.12 -27.06
CA ALA A 215 -16.65 -8.94 -27.20
C ALA A 215 -15.93 -7.76 -27.89
N LEU A 216 -14.67 -7.49 -27.51
CA LEU A 216 -13.86 -6.44 -28.17
C LEU A 216 -13.57 -6.78 -29.64
N ILE A 217 -13.28 -8.05 -29.94
CA ILE A 217 -13.01 -8.50 -31.30
C ILE A 217 -14.25 -8.35 -32.18
N ASP A 218 -15.40 -8.82 -31.70
CA ASP A 218 -16.67 -8.78 -32.43
C ASP A 218 -17.14 -7.34 -32.63
N GLN A 219 -17.06 -6.49 -31.59
CA GLN A 219 -17.40 -5.07 -31.68
C GLN A 219 -16.60 -4.37 -32.78
N VAL A 220 -15.27 -4.58 -32.84
CA VAL A 220 -14.43 -3.94 -33.87
C VAL A 220 -14.72 -4.50 -35.26
N ASN A 221 -15.00 -5.80 -35.38
CA ASN A 221 -15.36 -6.40 -36.65
C ASN A 221 -16.65 -5.77 -37.22
N ASP A 222 -17.64 -5.59 -36.35
CA ASP A 222 -18.95 -5.03 -36.70
C ASP A 222 -18.85 -3.54 -37.05
N GLU A 223 -18.15 -2.75 -36.23
CA GLU A 223 -17.98 -1.31 -36.45
C GLU A 223 -17.18 -0.98 -37.72
N LYS A 224 -16.17 -1.79 -38.05
CA LYS A 224 -15.25 -1.52 -39.16
C LYS A 224 -15.62 -2.27 -40.44
N GLY A 225 -16.54 -3.23 -40.38
CA GLY A 225 -16.93 -4.09 -41.50
C GLY A 225 -15.78 -4.96 -42.04
N GLN A 226 -14.72 -5.16 -41.24
CA GLN A 226 -13.54 -5.94 -41.58
C GLN A 226 -13.01 -6.63 -40.32
N SER A 227 -12.47 -7.85 -40.47
CA SER A 227 -11.88 -8.57 -39.35
C SER A 227 -10.73 -7.78 -38.68
N MET A 228 -10.69 -7.74 -37.35
CA MET A 228 -9.64 -7.11 -36.56
C MET A 228 -8.26 -7.66 -36.94
N LYS A 229 -8.18 -8.95 -37.28
CA LYS A 229 -6.95 -9.57 -37.77
C LYS A 229 -6.43 -8.87 -39.04
N ASP A 230 -7.31 -8.55 -39.98
CA ASP A 230 -6.92 -7.84 -41.20
C ASP A 230 -6.54 -6.38 -40.89
N ILE A 231 -7.26 -5.71 -39.99
CA ILE A 231 -6.93 -4.35 -39.52
C ILE A 231 -5.49 -4.32 -38.99
N ILE A 232 -5.16 -5.23 -38.07
CA ILE A 232 -3.81 -5.35 -37.50
C ILE A 232 -2.78 -5.66 -38.59
N SER A 233 -3.10 -6.53 -39.55
CA SER A 233 -2.18 -6.89 -40.65
C SER A 233 -1.86 -5.74 -41.61
N LYS A 234 -2.71 -4.72 -41.67
CA LYS A 234 -2.51 -3.50 -42.46
C LYS A 234 -1.91 -2.34 -41.64
N SER A 235 -1.80 -2.49 -40.32
CA SER A 235 -1.27 -1.47 -39.42
C SER A 235 0.25 -1.32 -39.56
N GLN A 236 0.77 -0.21 -39.04
CA GLN A 236 2.23 0.01 -38.92
C GLN A 236 2.94 -1.07 -38.08
N HIS A 237 2.19 -1.83 -37.27
CA HIS A 237 2.71 -2.86 -36.38
C HIS A 237 2.59 -4.29 -36.95
N ALA A 238 2.16 -4.46 -38.20
CA ALA A 238 1.89 -5.78 -38.80
C ALA A 238 3.06 -6.79 -38.73
N LYS A 239 4.31 -6.30 -38.66
CA LYS A 239 5.50 -7.15 -38.50
C LYS A 239 5.72 -7.65 -37.07
N HIS A 240 5.24 -6.89 -36.08
CA HIS A 240 5.52 -7.08 -34.65
C HIS A 240 4.30 -7.56 -33.86
N VAL A 241 3.11 -7.55 -34.48
CA VAL A 241 1.83 -7.88 -33.84
C VAL A 241 1.05 -8.86 -34.69
N LYS A 242 0.54 -9.93 -34.07
CA LYS A 242 -0.31 -10.93 -34.72
C LYS A 242 -1.48 -11.31 -33.84
N LEU A 243 -2.68 -11.36 -34.43
CA LEU A 243 -3.89 -11.85 -33.77
C LEU A 243 -4.23 -13.26 -34.26
N ASN A 244 -4.32 -14.22 -33.32
CA ASN A 244 -4.69 -15.60 -33.57
C ASN A 244 -5.85 -16.01 -32.66
N GLY A 245 -7.09 -15.92 -33.16
CA GLY A 245 -8.28 -15.99 -32.31
C GLY A 245 -8.24 -14.83 -31.32
N GLU A 246 -8.41 -15.13 -30.04
CA GLU A 246 -8.32 -14.15 -28.94
C GLU A 246 -6.88 -13.78 -28.56
N LYS A 247 -5.86 -14.43 -29.13
CA LYS A 247 -4.46 -14.26 -28.69
C LYS A 247 -3.77 -13.16 -29.49
N LEU A 248 -3.58 -12.00 -28.88
CA LEU A 248 -2.74 -10.92 -29.39
C LEU A 248 -1.28 -11.19 -29.01
N ARG A 249 -0.45 -11.45 -30.02
CA ARG A 249 0.98 -11.73 -29.85
C ARG A 249 1.80 -10.51 -30.24
N LEU A 250 2.70 -10.10 -29.36
CA LEU A 250 3.60 -8.97 -29.54
C LEU A 250 5.06 -9.44 -29.45
N ASP A 251 5.93 -8.85 -30.27
CA ASP A 251 7.37 -8.96 -30.08
C ASP A 251 7.80 -8.40 -28.72
N GLY A 252 8.77 -9.05 -28.06
CA GLY A 252 9.24 -8.65 -26.73
C GLY A 252 9.75 -7.20 -26.66
N SER A 253 10.36 -6.68 -27.73
CA SER A 253 10.80 -5.27 -27.79
C SER A 253 9.62 -4.29 -27.77
N LEU A 254 8.55 -4.59 -28.52
CA LEU A 254 7.32 -3.80 -28.53
C LEU A 254 6.62 -3.89 -27.17
N PHE A 255 6.52 -5.10 -26.60
CA PHE A 255 5.94 -5.28 -25.27
C PHE A 255 6.69 -4.49 -24.19
N ARG A 256 8.03 -4.51 -24.19
CA ARG A 256 8.84 -3.69 -23.27
C ARG A 256 8.62 -2.19 -23.45
N SER A 257 8.29 -1.73 -24.66
CA SER A 257 8.07 -0.30 -24.91
C SER A 257 6.85 0.26 -24.16
N ILE A 258 5.85 -0.59 -23.86
CA ILE A 258 4.67 -0.24 -23.03
C ILE A 258 5.09 0.22 -21.63
N PHE A 259 6.16 -0.33 -21.08
CA PHE A 259 6.64 0.01 -19.74
C PHE A 259 7.49 1.27 -19.70
N LYS A 260 7.91 1.81 -20.86
CA LYS A 260 8.94 2.85 -20.94
C LYS A 260 8.63 4.07 -20.09
N GLN A 261 7.41 4.60 -20.19
CA GLN A 261 7.02 5.80 -19.45
C GLN A 261 7.07 5.57 -17.92
N SER A 262 6.57 4.42 -17.45
CA SER A 262 6.63 4.05 -16.03
C SER A 262 8.08 3.87 -15.53
N ILE A 263 8.96 3.32 -16.38
CA ILE A 263 10.38 3.11 -16.07
C ILE A 263 11.13 4.44 -16.00
N ASP A 264 10.88 5.35 -16.94
CA ASP A 264 11.50 6.67 -16.92
C ASP A 264 11.03 7.45 -15.67
N LYS A 265 9.75 7.32 -15.32
CA LYS A 265 9.18 7.91 -14.10
C LYS A 265 9.86 7.38 -12.84
N ILE A 266 9.94 6.07 -12.66
CA ILE A 266 10.53 5.48 -11.44
C ILE A 266 12.02 5.82 -11.29
N LYS A 267 12.77 5.89 -12.39
CA LYS A 267 14.18 6.34 -12.39
C LYS A 267 14.30 7.80 -11.94
N ASN A 268 13.41 8.67 -12.40
CA ASN A 268 13.41 10.07 -12.00
C ASN A 268 13.10 10.22 -10.50
N ILE A 269 12.08 9.51 -9.99
CA ILE A 269 11.73 9.57 -8.57
C ILE A 269 12.90 9.04 -7.71
N LEU A 270 13.47 7.88 -8.05
CA LEU A 270 14.63 7.34 -7.34
C LEU A 270 15.83 8.29 -7.35
N SER A 271 16.11 8.91 -8.50
CA SER A 271 17.19 9.89 -8.63
C SER A 271 16.96 11.14 -7.78
N ALA A 272 15.71 11.57 -7.60
CA ALA A 272 15.35 12.68 -6.73
C ALA A 272 15.54 12.32 -5.25
N VAL A 273 15.04 11.15 -4.83
CA VAL A 273 15.17 10.67 -3.45
C VAL A 273 16.63 10.45 -3.06
N LEU A 274 17.46 9.89 -3.96
CA LEU A 274 18.89 9.68 -3.69
C LEU A 274 19.69 10.97 -3.49
N ARG A 275 19.17 12.13 -3.95
CA ARG A 275 19.80 13.45 -3.73
C ARG A 275 19.42 14.07 -2.39
N THR A 276 18.44 13.53 -1.67
CA THR A 276 18.03 14.12 -0.39
C THR A 276 19.09 13.89 0.69
N PRO A 277 19.24 14.81 1.65
CA PRO A 277 20.18 14.63 2.77
C PRO A 277 19.93 13.35 3.57
N GLU A 278 18.66 12.96 3.72
CA GLU A 278 18.23 11.78 4.46
C GLU A 278 18.76 10.50 3.80
N ALA A 279 18.79 10.44 2.46
CA ALA A 279 19.26 9.29 1.69
C ALA A 279 20.79 9.11 1.70
N ARG A 280 21.55 10.04 2.27
CA ARG A 280 23.02 9.93 2.34
C ARG A 280 23.45 8.64 3.03
N GLY A 281 24.32 7.88 2.36
CA GLY A 281 24.83 6.59 2.85
C GLY A 281 23.86 5.43 2.66
N CYS A 282 22.74 5.63 1.98
CA CYS A 282 21.86 4.53 1.58
C CYS A 282 22.46 3.79 0.37
N GLU A 283 22.61 2.47 0.51
CA GLU A 283 23.15 1.60 -0.53
C GLU A 283 22.12 0.58 -1.02
N THR A 284 20.92 0.51 -0.41
CA THR A 284 19.94 -0.55 -0.68
C THR A 284 18.59 0.01 -1.10
N ILE A 285 18.03 -0.54 -2.19
CA ILE A 285 16.67 -0.27 -2.67
C ILE A 285 15.88 -1.58 -2.60
N LEU A 286 14.71 -1.54 -1.98
CA LEU A 286 13.74 -2.62 -1.90
C LEU A 286 12.58 -2.30 -2.84
N GLY A 287 12.34 -3.13 -3.85
CA GLY A 287 11.15 -3.06 -4.71
C GLY A 287 10.09 -4.03 -4.20
N VAL A 288 8.94 -3.51 -3.78
CA VAL A 288 7.81 -4.28 -3.24
C VAL A 288 6.48 -3.83 -3.83
N GLY A 289 5.51 -4.72 -3.88
CA GLY A 289 4.22 -4.49 -4.54
C GLY A 289 4.14 -5.09 -5.95
N ARG A 290 2.91 -5.11 -6.48
CA ARG A 290 2.54 -5.82 -7.71
C ARG A 290 3.36 -5.41 -8.94
N TYR A 291 3.74 -4.14 -9.04
CA TYR A 291 4.53 -3.63 -10.17
C TYR A 291 5.88 -4.35 -10.32
N PHE A 292 6.45 -4.85 -9.21
CA PHE A 292 7.75 -5.55 -9.20
C PHE A 292 7.66 -7.07 -9.36
N GLU A 293 6.46 -7.63 -9.49
CA GLU A 293 6.28 -9.00 -9.98
C GLU A 293 6.65 -9.10 -11.48
N CYS A 294 6.59 -7.97 -12.20
CA CYS A 294 7.13 -7.86 -13.54
C CYS A 294 8.66 -7.63 -13.47
N SER A 295 9.42 -8.44 -14.19
CA SER A 295 10.88 -8.30 -14.27
C SER A 295 11.33 -7.07 -15.06
N ILE A 296 10.51 -6.57 -16.01
CA ILE A 296 10.89 -5.50 -16.94
C ILE A 296 11.30 -4.21 -16.22
N PRO A 297 10.48 -3.64 -15.30
CA PRO A 297 10.89 -2.42 -14.59
C PRO A 297 12.16 -2.62 -13.75
N MET A 298 12.28 -3.78 -13.10
CA MET A 298 13.39 -4.04 -12.20
C MET A 298 14.71 -4.24 -12.90
N GLU A 299 14.72 -4.87 -14.07
CA GLU A 299 15.92 -4.92 -14.92
C GLU A 299 16.39 -3.52 -15.31
N ALA A 300 15.45 -2.65 -15.67
CA ALA A 300 15.77 -1.27 -16.06
C ALA A 300 16.31 -0.45 -14.89
N VAL A 301 15.74 -0.59 -13.69
CA VAL A 301 16.24 0.05 -12.46
C VAL A 301 17.61 -0.51 -12.07
N ARG A 302 17.82 -1.84 -12.14
CA ARG A 302 19.13 -2.47 -11.88
C ARG A 302 20.23 -1.96 -12.81
N LYS A 303 19.90 -1.76 -14.08
CA LYS A 303 20.84 -1.23 -15.06
C LYS A 303 21.21 0.22 -14.77
N GLU A 304 20.23 1.06 -14.42
CA GLU A 304 20.43 2.48 -14.14
C GLU A 304 21.23 2.72 -12.86
N PHE A 305 20.84 2.03 -11.78
CA PHE A 305 21.43 2.20 -10.44
C PHE A 305 22.36 1.04 -10.09
N SER A 306 23.29 0.71 -10.99
CA SER A 306 24.21 -0.43 -10.85
C SER A 306 25.13 -0.36 -9.62
N GLY A 307 25.30 0.83 -9.02
CA GLY A 307 26.02 1.02 -7.76
C GLY A 307 25.19 0.75 -6.50
N MET A 308 23.90 0.43 -6.63
CA MET A 308 22.99 0.16 -5.52
C MET A 308 22.71 -1.33 -5.39
N ASN A 309 22.54 -1.81 -4.16
CA ASN A 309 22.02 -3.14 -3.87
C ASN A 309 20.49 -3.15 -4.03
N ILE A 310 20.01 -3.66 -5.16
CA ILE A 310 18.58 -3.69 -5.47
C ILE A 310 18.01 -5.07 -5.15
N ILE A 311 16.97 -5.09 -4.33
CA ILE A 311 16.37 -6.30 -3.78
C ILE A 311 14.88 -6.29 -4.08
N VAL A 312 14.40 -7.38 -4.67
CA VAL A 312 12.98 -7.64 -4.89
C VAL A 312 12.75 -9.04 -4.36
N PRO A 313 11.97 -9.22 -3.28
CA PRO A 313 11.72 -10.54 -2.75
C PRO A 313 10.84 -11.34 -3.73
N ALA A 314 10.89 -12.68 -3.67
CA ALA A 314 9.85 -13.49 -4.31
C ALA A 314 8.48 -13.10 -3.76
N GLU A 315 7.51 -13.04 -4.67
CA GLU A 315 6.15 -12.60 -4.39
C GLU A 315 6.19 -11.21 -3.74
N ALA A 316 6.75 -10.26 -4.49
CA ALA A 316 6.91 -8.86 -4.10
C ALA A 316 5.58 -8.21 -3.64
N GLU A 317 4.46 -8.62 -4.23
CA GLU A 317 3.10 -8.22 -3.82
C GLU A 317 2.78 -8.66 -2.39
N LEU A 318 3.29 -9.80 -1.94
CA LEU A 318 3.04 -10.34 -0.61
C LEU A 318 4.03 -9.85 0.45
N ALA A 319 5.01 -9.01 0.07
CA ALA A 319 6.10 -8.60 0.96
C ALA A 319 5.59 -7.92 2.25
N ALA A 320 4.62 -7.01 2.13
CA ALA A 320 4.04 -6.33 3.28
C ALA A 320 3.28 -7.30 4.20
N VAL A 321 2.46 -8.20 3.64
CA VAL A 321 1.69 -9.18 4.42
C VAL A 321 2.62 -10.16 5.14
N ARG A 322 3.64 -10.69 4.45
CA ARG A 322 4.65 -11.59 5.06
C ARG A 322 5.45 -10.88 6.15
N GLY A 323 5.77 -9.61 5.92
CA GLY A 323 6.40 -8.74 6.91
C GLY A 323 5.56 -8.53 8.16
N ALA A 324 4.25 -8.32 7.98
CA ALA A 324 3.31 -8.17 9.08
C ALA A 324 3.19 -9.45 9.92
N VAL A 325 3.20 -10.63 9.28
CA VAL A 325 3.26 -11.92 10.00
C VAL A 325 4.54 -12.04 10.82
N LEU A 326 5.70 -11.71 10.24
CA LEU A 326 6.98 -11.73 10.97
C LEU A 326 6.98 -10.75 12.14
N PHE A 327 6.43 -9.55 11.96
CA PHE A 327 6.25 -8.56 13.03
C PHE A 327 5.34 -9.08 14.14
N GLY A 328 4.23 -9.75 13.82
CA GLY A 328 3.31 -10.32 14.81
C GLY A 328 3.95 -11.39 15.71
N HIS A 329 4.94 -12.13 15.17
CA HIS A 329 5.73 -13.09 15.94
C HIS A 329 6.90 -12.46 16.68
N ARG A 330 7.54 -11.44 16.10
CA ARG A 330 8.70 -10.74 16.65
C ARG A 330 8.56 -9.23 16.44
N PRO A 331 7.82 -8.56 17.34
CA PRO A 331 7.62 -7.12 17.21
C PRO A 331 8.94 -6.36 17.33
N LEU A 332 9.04 -5.26 16.60
CA LEU A 332 10.10 -4.26 16.75
C LEU A 332 9.48 -2.87 16.95
N GLU A 333 10.26 -1.94 17.51
CA GLU A 333 9.86 -0.54 17.59
C GLU A 333 9.89 0.07 16.18
N VAL A 334 8.76 0.58 15.72
CA VAL A 334 8.66 1.34 14.46
C VAL A 334 8.37 2.78 14.82
N VAL A 335 9.26 3.69 14.41
CA VAL A 335 9.12 5.13 14.63
C VAL A 335 8.82 5.81 13.31
N ASP A 336 7.61 6.33 13.19
CA ASP A 336 7.17 7.06 12.00
C ASP A 336 7.84 8.43 11.87
N LEU A 337 7.88 8.96 10.65
CA LEU A 337 8.36 10.30 10.40
C LEU A 337 7.42 11.31 11.07
N LYS A 338 7.96 12.14 11.98
CA LYS A 338 7.21 13.30 12.49
C LYS A 338 7.04 14.29 11.35
N LYS A 339 5.82 14.81 11.15
CA LYS A 339 5.59 15.89 10.16
C LYS A 339 6.65 16.99 10.36
N PRO A 340 7.39 17.40 9.31
CA PRO A 340 8.04 18.69 9.35
C PRO A 340 6.98 19.78 9.47
N ASP A 341 7.31 20.86 10.17
CA ASP A 341 6.53 22.09 10.13
C ASP A 341 6.49 22.55 8.66
N VAL A 342 5.29 22.71 8.09
CA VAL A 342 5.05 22.86 6.64
C VAL A 342 5.44 24.27 6.13
N SER A 343 6.38 24.91 6.80
CA SER A 343 6.82 26.27 6.49
C SER A 343 8.01 26.34 5.53
N ASN A 344 8.67 25.22 5.19
CA ASN A 344 9.87 25.23 4.33
C ASN A 344 10.08 23.94 3.51
N VAL A 345 9.18 23.62 2.57
CA VAL A 345 9.51 22.74 1.45
C VAL A 345 9.65 23.62 0.19
N PRO A 346 10.78 23.60 -0.54
CA PRO A 346 10.95 24.38 -1.75
C PRO A 346 9.97 23.92 -2.83
N ASP A 347 9.32 24.89 -3.49
CA ASP A 347 8.32 24.72 -4.54
C ASP A 347 8.70 23.66 -5.59
N LEU A 348 7.93 22.58 -5.65
CA LEU A 348 7.87 21.65 -6.79
C LEU A 348 6.71 21.98 -7.75
N ASP A 349 6.11 23.17 -7.63
CA ASP A 349 4.91 23.59 -8.37
C ASP A 349 5.18 24.10 -9.80
N SER A 350 6.40 24.00 -10.34
CA SER A 350 6.73 24.60 -11.65
C SER A 350 6.50 23.72 -12.88
N LEU A 351 5.76 22.60 -12.79
CA LEU A 351 5.51 21.71 -13.94
C LEU A 351 4.05 21.26 -14.14
N ALA A 352 3.06 21.90 -13.51
CA ALA A 352 1.65 21.68 -13.83
C ALA A 352 1.11 22.85 -14.69
N SER A 353 0.99 22.63 -16.00
CA SER A 353 0.19 23.49 -16.87
C SER A 353 -1.27 23.02 -16.87
N ASP A 354 -2.14 23.94 -16.44
CA ASP A 354 -3.53 24.17 -16.84
C ASP A 354 -4.43 22.95 -17.11
N ASP A 355 -5.16 22.52 -16.06
CA ASP A 355 -6.60 22.19 -16.14
C ASP A 355 -7.17 21.91 -14.74
N ALA A 356 -7.32 22.97 -13.92
CA ALA A 356 -8.00 22.89 -12.64
C ALA A 356 -8.96 24.08 -12.46
N SER A 357 -10.14 24.01 -13.07
CA SER A 357 -11.27 24.87 -12.72
C SER A 357 -12.51 24.02 -12.39
N SER A 358 -12.63 23.63 -11.12
CA SER A 358 -13.88 23.53 -10.34
C SER A 358 -13.67 22.63 -9.12
N TYR A 359 -13.09 23.16 -8.04
CA TYR A 359 -13.15 22.52 -6.73
C TYR A 359 -13.69 23.49 -5.70
N ASP A 360 -14.81 23.08 -5.11
CA ASP A 360 -15.59 23.74 -4.07
C ASP A 360 -14.73 23.95 -2.80
N HIS A 361 -14.65 25.19 -2.32
CA HIS A 361 -13.94 25.54 -1.10
C HIS A 361 -14.78 25.13 0.12
N GLY A 362 -14.54 23.92 0.63
CA GLY A 362 -14.97 23.53 1.97
C GLY A 362 -14.30 24.40 3.04
N ASP A 363 -15.10 24.92 3.97
CA ASP A 363 -14.73 25.89 5.00
C ASP A 363 -13.61 25.37 5.93
N SER A 364 -12.45 26.03 5.85
CA SER A 364 -11.22 25.73 6.61
C SER A 364 -11.41 25.76 8.13
N SER A 365 -12.44 26.45 8.63
CA SER A 365 -12.72 26.55 10.07
C SER A 365 -13.32 25.25 10.66
N THR A 366 -14.05 24.49 9.84
CA THR A 366 -14.65 23.19 10.21
C THR A 366 -13.59 22.10 10.35
N ILE A 367 -12.61 22.09 9.45
CA ILE A 367 -11.52 21.09 9.42
C ILE A 367 -10.63 21.22 10.66
N GLU A 368 -10.31 22.45 11.08
CA GLU A 368 -9.51 22.69 12.29
C GLU A 368 -10.26 22.28 13.57
N ALA A 369 -11.57 22.50 13.62
CA ALA A 369 -12.42 22.09 14.74
C ALA A 369 -12.50 20.55 14.86
N GLU A 370 -12.60 19.84 13.73
CA GLU A 370 -12.66 18.38 13.69
C GLU A 370 -11.29 17.72 13.96
N LEU A 371 -10.20 18.31 13.48
CA LEU A 371 -8.83 17.89 13.83
C LEU A 371 -8.55 18.06 15.33
N LYS A 372 -9.12 19.10 15.94
CA LYS A 372 -9.06 19.32 17.38
C LYS A 372 -9.85 18.25 18.14
N GLU A 373 -11.03 17.87 17.64
CA GLU A 373 -11.85 16.81 18.24
C GLU A 373 -11.18 15.43 18.16
N MET A 374 -10.60 15.06 17.01
CA MET A 374 -9.83 13.81 16.88
C MET A 374 -8.56 13.81 17.74
N ASN A 375 -7.85 14.93 17.83
CA ASN A 375 -6.74 15.07 18.78
C ASN A 375 -7.20 14.94 20.24
N ASP A 376 -8.41 15.42 20.57
CA ASP A 376 -8.98 15.27 21.89
C ASP A 376 -9.39 13.81 22.20
N LEU A 377 -9.67 12.99 21.18
CA LEU A 377 -9.80 11.53 21.32
C LEU A 377 -8.47 10.88 21.73
N LEU A 378 -7.35 11.36 21.16
CA LEU A 378 -6.00 10.88 21.46
C LEU A 378 -5.42 11.42 22.77
N LYS A 379 -6.05 12.41 23.41
CA LYS A 379 -5.64 12.92 24.72
C LYS A 379 -6.14 12.03 25.85
N CYS A 380 -5.24 11.76 26.79
CA CYS A 380 -5.54 11.08 28.05
C CYS A 380 -6.76 11.73 28.70
N LYS A 381 -7.81 10.94 28.93
CA LYS A 381 -9.07 11.45 29.47
C LYS A 381 -8.97 11.94 30.91
N ARG A 382 -7.88 11.60 31.62
CA ARG A 382 -7.58 12.06 32.98
C ARG A 382 -6.79 13.38 33.01
N CYS A 383 -5.60 13.44 32.40
CA CYS A 383 -4.79 14.67 32.47
C CYS A 383 -5.04 15.66 31.32
N LYS A 384 -5.65 15.24 30.21
CA LYS A 384 -5.87 16.03 28.98
C LYS A 384 -4.60 16.64 28.35
N GLN A 385 -3.42 16.31 28.86
CA GLN A 385 -2.12 16.86 28.45
C GLN A 385 -1.27 15.88 27.64
N ARG A 386 -1.38 14.58 27.92
CA ARG A 386 -0.55 13.53 27.30
C ARG A 386 -1.41 12.61 26.43
N ARG A 387 -0.80 11.96 25.44
CA ARG A 387 -1.51 11.00 24.58
C ARG A 387 -1.92 9.75 25.34
N VAL A 388 -3.03 9.14 24.95
CA VAL A 388 -3.46 7.82 25.42
C VAL A 388 -2.39 6.78 25.05
N ALA A 389 -2.05 5.92 26.00
CA ALA A 389 -0.98 4.92 25.88
C ALA A 389 -1.26 3.61 26.62
N LEU A 390 -2.35 3.51 27.40
CA LEU A 390 -2.67 2.32 28.20
C LEU A 390 -4.07 1.80 27.87
N THR A 391 -4.13 0.51 27.57
CA THR A 391 -5.35 -0.30 27.48
C THR A 391 -5.60 -1.00 28.81
N PHE A 392 -6.81 -0.88 29.35
CA PHE A 392 -7.21 -1.53 30.59
C PHE A 392 -7.77 -2.94 30.33
N LEU A 393 -7.34 -3.90 31.14
CA LEU A 393 -7.85 -5.27 31.13
C LEU A 393 -8.89 -5.47 32.23
N PRO A 394 -9.95 -6.27 31.98
CA PRO A 394 -10.21 -7.05 30.75
C PRO A 394 -10.93 -6.28 29.64
N CYS A 395 -11.39 -5.05 29.90
CA CYS A 395 -12.36 -4.37 29.03
C CYS A 395 -11.81 -3.86 27.68
N GLY A 396 -10.49 -3.74 27.53
CA GLY A 396 -9.86 -3.30 26.28
C GLY A 396 -9.91 -1.78 26.03
N HIS A 397 -10.47 -0.99 26.95
CA HIS A 397 -10.55 0.46 26.77
C HIS A 397 -9.18 1.14 26.90
N CYS A 398 -8.80 1.88 25.86
CA CYS A 398 -7.57 2.65 25.77
C CYS A 398 -7.89 4.15 25.93
N ILE A 399 -7.72 4.70 27.14
CA ILE A 399 -8.21 6.07 27.46
C ILE A 399 -7.28 6.91 28.35
N THR A 400 -6.18 6.35 28.84
CA THR A 400 -5.23 7.08 29.69
C THR A 400 -3.81 7.03 29.16
N CYS A 401 -3.00 8.05 29.47
CA CYS A 401 -1.56 8.00 29.26
C CYS A 401 -0.91 7.08 30.30
N GLU A 402 0.33 6.67 30.05
CA GLU A 402 1.13 5.80 30.93
C GLU A 402 1.11 6.27 32.39
N LYS A 403 1.46 7.54 32.64
CA LYS A 403 1.48 8.10 34.00
C LYS A 403 0.10 8.10 34.68
N CYS A 404 -0.96 8.32 33.92
CA CYS A 404 -2.29 8.50 34.49
C CYS A 404 -3.05 7.17 34.68
N GLY A 405 -2.71 6.13 33.93
CA GLY A 405 -3.39 4.83 34.00
C GLY A 405 -2.86 3.90 35.07
N LEU A 406 -1.63 4.10 35.56
CA LEU A 406 -1.00 3.25 36.60
C LEU A 406 -1.79 3.20 37.92
N GLU A 407 -2.57 4.23 38.24
CA GLU A 407 -3.37 4.30 39.47
C GLU A 407 -4.86 4.02 39.23
N VAL A 408 -5.26 3.73 37.99
CA VAL A 408 -6.67 3.56 37.65
C VAL A 408 -7.09 2.15 38.00
N ARG A 409 -7.89 2.02 39.07
CA ARG A 409 -8.44 0.72 39.51
C ARG A 409 -9.79 0.38 38.90
N SER A 410 -10.48 1.36 38.33
CA SER A 410 -11.76 1.19 37.65
C SER A 410 -11.79 2.01 36.35
N CYS A 411 -12.10 1.34 35.24
CA CYS A 411 -12.19 1.93 33.90
C CYS A 411 -13.40 2.87 33.83
N PRO A 412 -13.21 4.17 33.60
CA PRO A 412 -14.30 5.15 33.58
C PRO A 412 -15.18 5.07 32.33
N MET A 413 -14.85 4.22 31.34
CA MET A 413 -15.68 3.96 30.16
C MET A 413 -16.57 2.73 30.32
N CYS A 414 -16.34 1.90 31.34
CA CYS A 414 -17.13 0.69 31.57
C CYS A 414 -18.32 0.99 32.48
N PRO A 415 -19.48 0.35 32.23
CA PRO A 415 -20.55 0.26 33.23
C PRO A 415 -20.02 -0.38 34.52
N ALA A 416 -20.67 -0.12 35.67
CA ALA A 416 -20.19 -0.54 36.99
C ALA A 416 -19.80 -2.04 37.07
N ALA A 417 -20.54 -2.92 36.39
CA ALA A 417 -20.17 -4.31 36.18
C ALA A 417 -19.10 -4.43 35.07
N GLY A 418 -17.87 -4.82 35.43
CA GLY A 418 -16.74 -4.95 34.50
C GLY A 418 -15.79 -3.74 34.48
N SER A 419 -15.99 -2.78 35.37
CA SER A 419 -15.13 -1.60 35.46
C SER A 419 -13.78 -1.89 36.11
N ASN A 420 -13.64 -2.92 36.95
CA ASN A 420 -12.37 -3.20 37.65
C ASN A 420 -11.22 -3.51 36.68
N VAL A 421 -10.16 -2.70 36.78
CA VAL A 421 -8.93 -2.86 36.02
C VAL A 421 -8.08 -3.92 36.71
N GLN A 422 -7.93 -5.06 36.05
CA GLN A 422 -7.12 -6.20 36.52
C GLN A 422 -5.67 -6.11 36.06
N GLY A 423 -5.41 -5.31 35.03
CA GLY A 423 -4.08 -5.09 34.47
C GLY A 423 -4.12 -4.01 33.40
N THR A 424 -2.95 -3.54 32.99
CA THR A 424 -2.81 -2.53 31.93
C THR A 424 -1.78 -2.97 30.93
N ILE A 425 -2.06 -2.80 29.64
CA ILE A 425 -1.13 -3.05 28.54
C ILE A 425 -0.78 -1.71 27.90
N LYS A 426 0.51 -1.45 27.67
CA LYS A 426 0.97 -0.29 26.90
C LYS A 426 0.65 -0.51 25.43
N THR A 427 -0.11 0.40 24.84
CA THR A 427 -0.45 0.38 23.42
C THR A 427 0.67 1.00 22.60
N LEU A 428 0.87 0.49 21.39
CA LEU A 428 1.90 0.94 20.44
C LEU A 428 1.59 2.33 19.82
N PHE A 429 0.60 3.07 20.34
CA PHE A 429 0.25 4.42 19.86
C PHE A 429 1.24 5.51 20.30
N THR A 430 2.28 5.17 21.05
CA THR A 430 3.29 6.14 21.48
C THR A 430 4.46 6.18 20.51
N SER A 431 4.58 7.28 19.78
CA SER A 431 5.91 7.84 19.57
C SER A 431 6.56 8.04 20.95
N ASN A 432 7.76 7.47 21.11
CA ASN A 432 8.67 7.50 22.25
C ASN A 432 8.66 6.25 23.18
N SER A 433 9.73 5.47 23.01
CA SER A 433 10.58 4.85 24.04
C SER A 433 9.91 3.95 25.09
N VAL A 434 10.30 2.67 25.07
CA VAL A 434 10.30 1.82 26.27
C VAL A 434 11.70 1.28 26.46
N SER A 435 12.36 1.74 27.53
CA SER A 435 13.44 1.02 28.18
C SER A 435 12.85 -0.19 28.91
N PHE A 436 13.43 -1.37 28.68
CA PHE A 436 13.11 -2.55 29.46
C PHE A 436 13.95 -2.56 30.75
N GLY A 437 13.28 -2.49 31.90
CA GLY A 437 13.84 -2.87 33.18
C GLY A 437 13.92 -4.40 33.27
N SER A 438 15.05 -4.87 33.79
CA SER A 438 15.50 -6.25 34.02
C SER A 438 14.49 -7.19 34.65
#